data_AF-A0A9P0M771-F1
#
_entry.id   AF-A0A9P0M771-F1
#
_cell.length_a   1.000
_cell.length_b   1.000
_cell.length_c   1.000
_cell.angle_alpha   90.00
_cell.angle_beta   90.00
_cell.angle_gamma   90.00
#
_symmetry.space_group_name_H-M   'P 1'
#
loop_
_entity.id
_entity.type
_entity.pdbx_description
1 polymer ?
#
loop_
_entity_poly.entity_id
_entity_poly.type
_entity_poly.pdbx_seq_one_letter_code
_entity_poly.pdbx_strand_id
1 'polypeptide(L)'
;MAWRYEIDKYISDPRADSTEDILEWWKRHECIFPNLAAMAKDFLATPASSAPVERQFSRAALSLTKTRNRLGDNSVRSLLCLKSWMANEDIKDLF
;
A
#
# COMPACT_ATOMS: atom_id res chain seq x y z
N MET A 1 -11.70 24.69 -13.77
CA MET A 1 -11.98 23.45 -13.01
C MET A 1 -10.85 23.25 -12.02
N ALA A 2 -11.15 22.83 -10.79
CA ALA A 2 -10.17 22.74 -9.69
C ALA A 2 -8.91 21.92 -10.05
N TRP A 3 -9.05 20.82 -10.80
CA TRP A 3 -7.92 19.96 -11.17
C TRP A 3 -6.85 20.65 -12.06
N ARG A 4 -7.24 21.58 -12.95
CA ARG A 4 -6.27 22.32 -13.78
C ARG A 4 -5.40 23.24 -12.93
N TYR A 5 -6.02 23.93 -11.97
CA TYR A 5 -5.29 24.77 -11.03
C TYR A 5 -4.30 23.97 -10.18
N GLU A 6 -4.71 22.81 -9.67
CA GLU A 6 -3.82 21.94 -8.89
C GLU A 6 -2.62 21.47 -9.72
N ILE A 7 -2.83 21.05 -10.98
CA ILE A 7 -1.76 20.62 -11.88
C ILE A 7 -0.81 21.77 -12.21
N ASP A 8 -1.37 22.91 -12.63
CA ASP A 8 -0.56 24.07 -13.02
C ASP A 8 0.29 24.54 -11.84
N LYS A 9 -0.28 24.57 -10.64
CA LYS A 9 0.44 24.89 -9.41
C LYS A 9 1.53 23.86 -9.08
N TYR A 10 1.21 22.57 -9.09
CA TYR A 10 2.18 21.50 -8.80
C TYR A 10 3.38 21.52 -9.76
N ILE A 11 3.14 21.78 -11.05
CA ILE A 11 4.20 21.88 -12.06
C ILE A 11 5.07 23.13 -11.84
N SER A 12 4.48 24.22 -11.35
CA SER A 12 5.19 25.47 -11.08
C SER A 12 5.94 25.49 -9.75
N ASP A 13 5.48 24.72 -8.76
CA ASP A 13 6.09 24.65 -7.43
C ASP A 13 7.44 23.91 -7.49
N PRO A 14 8.38 24.23 -6.59
CA PRO A 14 9.62 23.48 -6.45
C PRO A 14 9.35 21.99 -6.24
N ARG A 15 10.17 21.14 -6.86
CA ARG A 15 10.08 19.70 -6.67
C ARG A 15 10.37 19.32 -5.22
N ALA A 16 9.67 18.29 -4.74
CA ALA A 16 10.00 17.63 -3.49
C ALA A 16 11.46 17.16 -3.51
N ASP A 17 12.10 17.17 -2.33
CA ASP A 17 13.46 16.66 -2.20
C ASP A 17 13.48 15.16 -2.48
N SER A 18 14.55 14.67 -3.12
CA SER A 18 14.69 13.25 -3.46
C SER A 18 14.92 12.36 -2.24
N THR A 19 15.24 12.96 -1.09
CA THR A 19 15.44 12.26 0.18
C THR A 19 14.17 12.14 1.02
N GLU A 20 13.11 12.84 0.64
CA GLU A 20 11.83 12.85 1.38
C GLU A 20 10.97 11.63 1.03
N ASP A 21 10.23 11.12 2.01
CA ASP A 21 9.17 10.14 1.73
C ASP A 21 8.06 10.81 0.91
N ILE A 22 7.91 10.38 -0.34
CA ILE A 22 6.95 10.94 -1.28
C ILE A 22 5.50 10.78 -0.80
N LEU A 23 5.17 9.73 -0.04
CA LEU A 23 3.83 9.53 0.51
C LEU A 23 3.56 10.51 1.65
N GLU A 24 4.57 10.79 2.48
CA GLU A 24 4.48 11.81 3.52
C GLU A 24 4.34 13.20 2.91
N TRP A 25 5.09 13.49 1.83
CA TRP A 25 4.98 14.75 1.10
C TRP A 25 3.55 14.99 0.60
N TRP A 26 2.94 14.01 -0.07
CA TRP A 26 1.56 14.11 -0.56
C TRP A 26 0.55 14.26 0.58
N LYS A 27 0.76 13.59 1.71
CA LYS A 27 -0.08 13.73 2.91
C LYS A 27 -0.02 15.15 3.48
N ARG A 28 1.16 15.78 3.52
CA ARG A 28 1.30 17.17 4.00
C ARG A 28 0.66 18.19 3.07
N HIS A 29 0.65 17.93 1.77
CA HIS A 29 0.11 18.84 0.76
C HIS A 29 -1.34 18.54 0.34
N GLU A 30 -2.02 17.62 1.01
CA GLU A 30 -3.39 17.20 0.69
C GLU A 30 -4.40 18.35 0.73
N CYS A 31 -4.22 19.33 1.63
CA CYS A 31 -5.07 20.53 1.67
C CYS A 31 -4.88 21.44 0.44
N ILE A 32 -3.71 21.39 -0.20
CA ILE A 32 -3.36 22.23 -1.34
C ILE A 32 -3.71 21.52 -2.66
N PHE A 33 -3.53 20.21 -2.70
CA PHE A 33 -3.76 19.37 -3.88
C PHE A 33 -4.70 18.21 -3.56
N PRO A 34 -5.97 18.45 -3.19
CA PRO A 34 -6.86 17.39 -2.72
C PRO A 34 -7.12 16.31 -3.78
N ASN A 35 -7.23 16.68 -5.06
CA ASN A 35 -7.46 15.71 -6.13
C ASN A 35 -6.18 14.99 -6.51
N LEU A 36 -5.06 15.71 -6.63
CA LEU A 36 -3.78 15.08 -6.98
C LEU A 36 -3.24 14.21 -5.85
N ALA A 37 -3.42 14.58 -4.58
CA ALA A 37 -3.00 13.77 -3.44
C ALA A 37 -3.79 12.46 -3.37
N ALA A 38 -5.09 12.48 -3.66
CA ALA A 38 -5.89 11.26 -3.78
C ALA A 38 -5.35 10.34 -4.89
N MET A 39 -5.11 10.89 -6.08
CA MET A 39 -4.51 10.14 -7.19
C MET A 39 -3.13 9.60 -6.84
N ALA A 40 -2.28 10.41 -6.22
CA ALA A 40 -0.93 10.02 -5.85
C ALA A 40 -0.92 8.86 -4.86
N LYS A 41 -1.84 8.84 -3.88
CA LYS A 41 -2.00 7.71 -2.97
C LYS A 41 -2.33 6.42 -3.74
N ASP A 42 -3.22 6.46 -4.71
CA ASP A 42 -3.57 5.28 -5.51
C ASP A 42 -2.40 4.79 -6.38
N PHE A 43 -1.70 5.71 -7.05
CA PHE A 43 -0.60 5.34 -7.95
C PHE A 43 0.66 4.90 -7.21
N LEU A 44 1.01 5.56 -6.11
CA LEU A 44 2.26 5.31 -5.37
C LEU A 44 2.13 4.17 -4.35
N ALA A 45 0.92 3.87 -3.85
CA ALA A 45 0.71 2.70 -2.99
C ALA A 45 0.81 1.36 -3.76
N THR A 46 0.74 1.41 -5.10
CA THR A 46 0.86 0.22 -5.94
C THR A 46 2.32 -0.25 -5.97
N PRO A 47 2.62 -1.49 -5.55
CA PRO A 47 3.98 -2.02 -5.64
C PRO A 47 4.48 -2.05 -7.09
N ALA A 48 5.74 -1.70 -7.30
CA ALA A 48 6.34 -1.73 -8.64
C ALA A 48 6.45 -3.14 -9.26
N SER A 49 6.27 -4.21 -8.47
CA SER A 49 6.36 -5.59 -8.93
C SER A 49 5.40 -6.53 -8.19
N SER A 50 5.17 -7.71 -8.74
CA SER A 50 4.45 -8.82 -8.09
C SER A 50 5.27 -9.50 -6.97
N ALA A 51 6.56 -9.17 -6.82
CA ALA A 51 7.45 -9.83 -5.86
C ALA A 51 6.94 -9.86 -4.41
N PRO A 52 6.31 -8.81 -3.86
CA PRO A 52 5.72 -8.87 -2.51
C PRO A 52 4.61 -9.92 -2.41
N VAL A 53 3.77 -10.02 -3.44
CA VAL A 53 2.66 -10.98 -3.50
C VAL A 53 3.19 -12.41 -3.67
N GLU A 54 4.17 -12.62 -4.54
CA GLU A 54 4.85 -13.90 -4.73
C GLU A 54 5.55 -14.39 -3.46
N ARG A 55 6.17 -13.48 -2.69
CA ARG A 55 6.73 -13.79 -1.38
C ARG A 55 5.65 -14.25 -0.40
N GLN A 56 4.48 -13.61 -0.38
CA GLN A 56 3.36 -14.05 0.44
C GLN A 56 2.84 -15.43 0.03
N PHE A 57 2.70 -15.69 -1.28
CA PHE A 57 2.31 -17.02 -1.77
C PHE A 57 3.34 -18.10 -1.47
N SER A 58 4.63 -17.79 -1.53
CA SER A 58 5.69 -18.74 -1.16
C SER A 58 5.63 -19.10 0.33
N ARG A 59 5.40 -18.10 1.20
CA ARG A 59 5.16 -18.32 2.65
C ARG A 59 3.86 -19.10 2.90
N ALA A 60 2.84 -18.87 2.08
CA ALA A 60 1.58 -19.61 2.12
C ALA A 60 1.82 -21.08 1.80
N ALA A 61 2.50 -21.38 0.70
CA ALA A 61 2.84 -22.74 0.28
C ALA A 61 3.59 -23.50 1.39
N LEU A 62 4.56 -22.86 2.04
CA LEU A 62 5.27 -23.40 3.20
C LEU A 62 4.35 -23.66 4.41
N SER A 63 3.41 -22.75 4.70
CA SER A 63 2.45 -22.91 5.80
C SER A 63 1.40 -23.99 5.55
N LEU A 64 1.13 -24.30 4.28
CA LEU A 64 0.16 -25.31 3.82
C LEU A 64 0.80 -26.67 3.54
N THR A 65 2.13 -26.80 3.68
CA THR A 65 2.84 -28.03 3.31
C THR A 65 2.53 -29.18 4.29
N LYS A 66 2.35 -30.39 3.74
CA LYS A 66 2.24 -31.78 4.28
C LYS A 66 1.59 -32.08 5.64
N THR A 67 1.63 -31.22 6.66
CA THR A 67 1.12 -31.47 8.01
C THR A 67 -0.27 -30.85 8.26
N ARG A 68 -0.74 -29.90 7.43
CA ARG A 68 -2.06 -29.22 7.58
C ARG A 68 -2.87 -29.17 6.27
N ASN A 69 -3.00 -30.32 5.60
CA ASN A 69 -3.59 -30.40 4.25
C ASN A 69 -5.14 -30.46 4.22
N ARG A 70 -5.81 -30.25 5.36
CA ARG A 70 -7.28 -30.28 5.49
C ARG A 70 -7.92 -28.90 5.71
N LEU A 71 -7.17 -27.82 5.47
CA LEU A 71 -7.71 -26.47 5.50
C LEU A 71 -8.48 -26.21 4.20
N GLY A 72 -9.76 -25.88 4.29
CA GLY A 72 -10.53 -25.39 3.14
C GLY A 72 -10.05 -24.00 2.70
N ASP A 73 -10.34 -23.63 1.46
CA ASP A 73 -9.87 -22.39 0.80
C ASP A 73 -10.12 -21.13 1.65
N ASN A 74 -11.30 -21.03 2.28
CA ASN A 74 -11.67 -19.91 3.14
C ASN A 74 -10.76 -19.81 4.38
N SER A 75 -10.42 -20.94 4.99
CA SER A 75 -9.55 -20.99 6.16
C SER A 75 -8.11 -20.63 5.79
N VAL A 76 -7.64 -21.06 4.62
CA VAL A 76 -6.33 -20.69 4.09
C VAL A 76 -6.25 -19.18 3.87
N ARG A 77 -7.23 -18.60 3.17
CA ARG A 77 -7.27 -17.16 2.91
C ARG A 77 -7.29 -16.35 4.20
N SER A 78 -8.14 -16.74 5.16
CA SER A 78 -8.26 -16.07 6.46
C SER A 78 -6.94 -16.11 7.24
N LEU A 79 -6.26 -17.25 7.26
CA LEU A 79 -4.95 -17.40 7.91
C LEU A 79 -3.86 -16.55 7.26
N LEU A 80 -3.86 -16.43 5.93
CA LEU A 80 -2.90 -15.59 5.21
C LEU A 80 -3.14 -14.11 5.48
N CYS A 81 -4.38 -13.65 5.40
CA CYS A 81 -4.76 -12.29 5.75
C CYS A 81 -4.37 -11.97 7.20
N LEU A 82 -4.76 -12.82 8.15
CA LEU A 82 -4.45 -12.64 9.58
C LEU A 82 -2.94 -12.54 9.82
N LYS A 83 -2.15 -13.47 9.27
CA LYS A 83 -0.68 -13.44 9.39
C LYS A 83 -0.07 -12.19 8.77
N SER A 84 -0.59 -11.74 7.62
CA SER A 84 -0.11 -10.53 6.96
C SER A 84 -0.42 -9.28 7.78
N TRP A 85 -1.64 -9.19 8.33
CA TRP A 85 -2.09 -8.05 9.12
C TRP A 85 -1.38 -7.97 10.47
N MET A 86 -1.21 -9.09 11.18
CA MET A 86 -0.45 -9.12 12.44
C MET A 86 1.01 -8.69 12.29
N ALA A 87 1.58 -8.89 11.09
CA ALA A 87 2.95 -8.48 10.78
C ALA A 87 3.05 -6.98 10.40
N ASN A 88 1.93 -6.33 10.05
CA ASN A 88 1.88 -4.90 9.76
C ASN A 88 1.62 -4.12 11.05
N GLU A 89 2.55 -3.27 11.45
CA GLU A 89 2.45 -2.54 12.72
C GLU A 89 1.28 -1.54 12.72
N ASP A 90 0.97 -0.95 11.56
CA ASP A 90 -0.13 0.01 11.37
C ASP A 90 -1.54 -0.58 11.59
N ILE A 91 -1.68 -1.92 11.57
CA ILE A 91 -2.97 -2.60 11.77
C ILE A 91 -3.13 -3.07 13.22
N LYS A 92 -2.04 -3.12 14.01
CA LYS A 92 -2.10 -3.54 15.42
C LYS A 92 -2.93 -2.58 16.26
N ASP A 93 -2.95 -1.30 15.91
CA ASP A 93 -3.69 -0.26 16.64
C ASP A 93 -5.19 -0.22 16.33
N LEU A 94 -5.68 -1.10 15.44
CA LEU A 94 -7.11 -1.22 15.11
C LEU A 94 -7.85 -2.27 15.96
N PHE A 95 -7.15 -2.95 16.89
CA PHE A 95 -7.73 -3.95 17.80
C PHE A 95 -7.22 -3.84 19.23
#